data_AF-A0A1V1WTN3-F1
#
_entry.id   AF-A0A1V1WTN3-F1
#
_cell.length_a   1.000
_cell.length_b   1.000
_cell.length_c   1.000
_cell.angle_alpha   90.00
_cell.angle_beta   90.00
_cell.angle_gamma   90.00
#
_symmetry.space_group_name_H-M   'P 1'
#
loop_
_entity.id
_entity.type
_entity.pdbx_description
1 polymer ?
#
loop_
_entity_poly.entity_id
_entity_poly.type
_entity_poly.pdbx_seq_one_letter_code
_entity_poly.pdbx_strand_id
1 'polypeptide(L)' 'MTIEELEIRFGTIAVGKGFITSQQLVDALDVQVRELLVGAKHRLISEILHDLGFLTIDQIGRVLGSMRSYGLSIHS' A
#
# COMPACT_ATOMS: atom_id res chain seq x y z
N MET A 1 15.66 -4.65 -1.81
CA MET A 1 14.20 -4.53 -1.69
C MET A 1 13.74 -3.63 -2.82
N THR A 2 12.86 -4.10 -3.70
CA THR A 2 12.34 -3.31 -4.83
C THR A 2 11.13 -2.47 -4.41
N ILE A 3 10.70 -1.53 -5.26
CA ILE A 3 9.48 -0.74 -5.02
C ILE A 3 8.25 -1.65 -4.98
N GLU A 4 8.16 -2.62 -5.90
CA GLU A 4 7.07 -3.60 -5.96
C GLU A 4 6.96 -4.42 -4.67
N GLU A 5 8.08 -4.86 -4.10
CA GLU A 5 8.10 -5.58 -2.82
C GLU A 5 7.55 -4.72 -1.66
N LEU A 6 7.84 -3.42 -1.66
CA LEU A 6 7.31 -2.48 -0.67
C LEU A 6 5.80 -2.30 -0.83
N GLU A 7 5.30 -2.24 -2.05
CA GLU A 7 3.86 -2.06 -2.35
C GLU A 7 3.04 -3.30 -1.97
N ILE A 8 3.53 -4.50 -2.31
CA ILE A 8 2.90 -5.77 -1.90
C ILE A 8 2.81 -5.83 -0.38
N ARG A 9 3.90 -5.47 0.30
CA ARG A 9 3.96 -5.49 1.76
C ARG A 9 3.04 -4.44 2.39
N PHE A 10 2.97 -3.24 1.81
CA PHE A 10 2.06 -2.20 2.23
C PHE A 10 0.60 -2.69 2.16
N GLY A 11 0.18 -3.20 0.99
CA GLY A 11 -1.18 -3.71 0.77
C GLY A 11 -1.53 -4.84 1.73
N THR A 12 -0.62 -5.79 1.92
CA THR A 12 -0.81 -6.92 2.84
C THR A 12 -1.01 -6.46 4.29
N ILE A 13 -0.21 -5.50 4.76
CA ILE A 13 -0.35 -4.94 6.12
C ILE A 13 -1.64 -4.14 6.25
N ALA A 14 -2.03 -3.37 5.23
CA ALA A 14 -3.27 -2.58 5.26
C ALA A 14 -4.52 -3.46 5.36
N VAL A 15 -4.56 -4.58 4.62
CA VAL A 15 -5.60 -5.61 4.73
C VAL A 15 -5.55 -6.29 6.10
N GLY A 16 -4.35 -6.71 6.55
CA GLY A 16 -4.17 -7.37 7.85
C GLY A 16 -4.58 -6.51 9.05
N LYS A 17 -4.53 -5.18 8.92
CA LYS A 17 -5.02 -4.23 9.94
C LYS A 17 -6.53 -3.95 9.83
N GLY A 18 -7.20 -4.46 8.81
CA GLY A 18 -8.62 -4.17 8.55
C GLY A 18 -8.89 -2.74 8.11
N PHE A 19 -7.88 -1.99 7.65
CA PHE A 19 -8.07 -0.63 7.16
C PHE A 19 -8.69 -0.60 5.76
N ILE A 20 -8.41 -1.63 4.96
CA ILE A 20 -9.01 -1.87 3.66
C ILE A 20 -9.41 -3.33 3.54
N THR A 21 -10.34 -3.62 2.64
CA THR A 21 -10.67 -4.99 2.22
C THR A 21 -9.73 -5.47 1.12
N SER A 22 -9.67 -6.79 0.91
CA SER A 22 -8.93 -7.35 -0.23
C SER A 22 -9.46 -6.84 -1.57
N GLN A 23 -10.77 -6.59 -1.68
CA GLN A 23 -11.36 -6.05 -2.90
C GLN A 23 -10.89 -4.62 -3.17
N GLN A 24 -10.87 -3.77 -2.14
CA GLN A 24 -10.35 -2.40 -2.25
C GLN A 24 -8.87 -2.36 -2.66
N LEU A 25 -8.07 -3.33 -2.20
CA LEU A 25 -6.69 -3.48 -2.66
C LEU A 25 -6.60 -3.87 -4.14
N VAL A 26 -7.45 -4.81 -4.59
CA VAL A 26 -7.53 -5.20 -6.01
C VAL A 26 -7.95 -4.02 -6.89
N ASP A 27 -8.94 -3.24 -6.47
CA ASP A 27 -9.43 -2.07 -7.21
C ASP A 27 -8.31 -1.02 -7.37
N ALA A 28 -7.51 -0.77 -6.32
CA ALA A 28 -6.38 0.14 -6.40
C ALA A 28 -5.24 -0.37 -7.30
N LEU A 29 -4.99 -1.69 -7.31
CA LEU A 29 -4.02 -2.31 -8.22
C LEU A 29 -4.45 -2.21 -9.68
N ASP A 30 -5.75 -2.36 -9.97
CA ASP A 30 -6.29 -2.18 -11.33
C ASP A 30 -6.06 -0.74 -11.83
N VAL A 31 -6.30 0.26 -10.98
CA VAL A 31 -5.97 1.66 -11.31
C VAL A 31 -4.48 1.83 -11.57
N GLN A 32 -3.62 1.29 -10.72
CA GLN A 32 -2.16 1.42 -10.87
C GLN A 32 -1.66 0.83 -12.18
N VAL A 33 -2.16 -0.36 -12.56
CA VAL A 33 -1.82 -1.02 -13.82
C VAL A 33 -2.34 -0.23 -15.01
N ARG A 34 -3.58 0.28 -14.96
CA ARG A 34 -4.13 1.10 -16.04
C ARG A 34 -3.31 2.37 -16.27
N GLU A 35 -2.88 3.04 -15.21
CA GLU A 35 -2.04 4.24 -15.29
C GLU A 35 -0.68 3.95 -15.91
N LEU A 36 -0.07 2.82 -15.54
CA LEU A 36 1.17 2.36 -16.16
C LEU A 36 1.00 2.12 -17.66
N LEU A 37 -0.09 1.46 -18.07
CA LEU A 37 -0.35 1.13 -19.47
C LEU A 37 -0.58 2.37 -20.36
N VAL A 38 -1.11 3.46 -19.79
CA VAL A 38 -1.33 4.72 -20.53
C VAL A 38 -0.14 5.68 -20.46
N GLY A 39 0.96 5.27 -19.83
CA GLY A 39 2.16 6.11 -19.66
C GLY A 39 1.96 7.29 -18.70
N ALA A 40 0.98 7.21 -17.80
CA ALA A 40 0.78 8.21 -16.76
C ALA A 40 1.87 8.12 -15.68
N LYS A 41 1.91 9.11 -14.78
CA LYS A 41 2.81 9.11 -13.63
C LYS A 41 2.59 7.82 -12.82
N HIS A 42 3.68 7.12 -12.53
CA HIS A 42 3.65 5.95 -11.66
C HIS A 42 3.33 6.41 -10.23
N ARG A 43 2.07 6.25 -9.81
CA ARG A 43 1.64 6.49 -8.43
C ARG A 43 1.87 5.24 -7.58
N LEU A 44 2.09 5.46 -6.30
CA LEU A 44 2.20 4.38 -5.33
C LEU A 44 0.80 3.85 -4.98
N ILE A 45 0.71 2.57 -4.64
CA ILE A 45 -0.56 1.97 -4.22
C ILE A 45 -1.20 2.71 -3.03
N SER A 46 -0.37 3.24 -2.11
CA SER A 46 -0.85 4.01 -0.96
C SER A 46 -1.49 5.35 -1.35
N GLU A 47 -1.00 5.98 -2.43
CA GLU A 47 -1.58 7.22 -2.97
C GLU A 47 -2.94 6.93 -3.62
N ILE A 48 -3.04 5.86 -4.40
CA ILE A 48 -4.28 5.46 -5.06
C ILE A 48 -5.35 5.09 -4.02
N LEU A 49 -5.00 4.30 -3.00
CA LEU A 49 -5.91 3.93 -1.92
C LEU A 49 -6.43 5.16 -1.15
N HIS A 50 -5.60 6.19 -0.99
CA HIS A 50 -6.01 7.45 -0.39
C HIS A 50 -6.97 8.23 -1.30
N ASP A 51 -6.64 8.35 -2.58
CA ASP A 51 -7.43 9.10 -3.56
C ASP A 51 -8.81 8.46 -3.80
N LEU A 52 -8.90 7.13 -3.68
CA LEU A 52 -10.16 6.38 -3.71
C LEU A 52 -10.97 6.48 -2.39
N GLY A 53 -10.42 7.12 -1.35
CA GLY A 53 -11.05 7.27 -0.04
C GLY A 53 -11.03 6.01 0.81
N PHE A 54 -10.25 5.00 0.45
CA PHE A 54 -10.13 3.74 1.18
C PHE A 54 -9.17 3.84 2.37
N LEU A 55 -8.19 4.75 2.30
CA LEU A 55 -7.27 5.03 3.39
C LEU A 55 -7.21 6.52 3.73
N THR A 56 -7.13 6.80 5.02
CA THR A 56 -6.73 8.11 5.53
C THR A 56 -5.21 8.23 5.66
N ILE A 57 -4.68 9.46 5.64
CA ILE A 57 -3.25 9.72 5.86
C ILE A 57 -2.74 9.11 7.18
N ASP A 58 -3.55 9.14 8.24
CA ASP A 58 -3.21 8.52 9.53
C ASP A 58 -3.05 6.99 9.42
N GLN A 59 -3.98 6.31 8.73
CA GLN A 59 -3.89 4.87 8.50
C GLN A 59 -2.67 4.51 7.64
N ILE A 60 -2.34 5.32 6.63
CA ILE A 60 -1.11 5.15 5.83
C ILE A 60 0.11 5.22 6.75
N GLY A 61 0.19 6.22 7.63
CA GLY A 61 1.25 6.36 8.61
C GLY A 61 1.41 5.12 9.50
N ARG A 62 0.29 4.54 9.97
CA ARG A 62 0.29 3.31 10.79
C ARG A 62 0.78 2.07 10.01
N VAL A 63 0.45 1.97 8.72
CA VAL A 63 0.95 0.89 7.86
C VAL A 63 2.46 1.04 7.65
N LEU A 64 2.93 2.24 7.28
CA LEU A 64 4.36 2.54 7.10
C LEU A 64 5.18 2.33 8.38
N GLY A 65 4.62 2.70 9.54
CA GLY A 65 5.23 2.42 10.84
C GLY A 65 5.41 0.93 11.10
N SER A 66 4.46 0.10 10.68
CA SER A 66 4.56 -1.35 10.82
C SER A 66 5.64 -1.92 9.89
N MET A 67 5.77 -1.41 8.67
CA MET A 67 6.82 -1.83 7.72
C MET A 67 8.24 -1.57 8.28
N ARG A 68 8.42 -0.49 9.04
CA ARG A 68 9.68 -0.15 9.74
C ARG A 68 9.95 -1.04 10.96
N SER A 69 8.93 -1.36 11.75
CA SER A 69 9.08 -2.13 13.01
C SER A 69 9.58 -3.57 12.81
N TYR A 70 9.28 -4.18 11.67
CA TYR A 70 9.76 -5.52 11.34
C TYR A 70 11.27 -5.60 10.98
N GLY A 71 11.99 -4.47 10.96
CA GLY A 71 13.45 -4.47 10.85
C GLY A 71 14.18 -4.58 12.20
N LEU A 72 13.47 -4.45 13.32
CA LEU A 72 14.06 -4.35 14.67
C LEU A 72 13.80 -5.55 15.59
N SER A 73 13.02 -6.55 15.16
CA SER A 73 12.77 -7.76 15.97
C SER A 73 13.52 -9.01 15.52
N ILE A 74 14.54 -8.88 14.66
CA ILE A 74 15.43 -10.01 14.35
C ILE A 74 16.70 -10.06 15.22
N HIS A 75 17.01 -9.03 16.01
CA HIS A 75 18.16 -9.01 16.93
C HIS A 75 17.80 -8.37 18.28
N SER A 76 17.24 -9.16 19.21
CA SER A 76 17.40 -9.05 20.68
C SER A 76 16.48 -10.02 21.38
#